data_AF-A0A836KE91-F1
#
_entry.id   AF-A0A836KE91-F1
#
_cell.length_a   1.000
_cell.length_b   1.000
_cell.length_c   1.000
_cell.angle_alpha   90.00
_cell.angle_beta   90.00
_cell.angle_gamma   90.00
#
_symmetry.space_group_name_H-M   'P 1'
#
loop_
_entity.id
_entity.type
_entity.pdbx_description
1 polymer ?
#
loop_
_entity_poly.entity_id
_entity_poly.type
_entity_poly.pdbx_seq_one_letter_code
_entity_poly.pdbx_strand_id
1 'polypeptide(L)'
;MFGMVVERVFITDLQKISGEVERKVVAVGISNLLIDCPAMLEAPYNTYYPRLLAKLIEFFELPQDQSLLPEDNAFPELDDAVGYQVGYSQLICARNPRKDPLQNIGDIRLHLAQGLGRLSPGHLPGLLGQISQANANHLRNYLQTAGITVA
;
A
#
# COMPACT_ATOMS: atom_id res chain seq x y z
N MET A 1 -21.08 0.72 -5.10
CA MET A 1 -20.29 -0.53 -4.99
C MET A 1 -18.87 -0.27 -4.53
N PHE A 2 -18.13 0.67 -5.13
CA PHE A 2 -16.72 0.95 -4.79
C PHE A 2 -16.46 1.29 -3.31
N GLY A 3 -17.34 2.06 -2.67
CA GLY A 3 -17.17 2.42 -1.24
C GLY A 3 -17.07 1.21 -0.31
N MET A 4 -17.81 0.13 -0.59
CA MET A 4 -17.69 -1.12 0.17
C MET A 4 -16.33 -1.79 -0.01
N VAL A 5 -15.72 -1.69 -1.20
CA VAL A 5 -14.39 -2.25 -1.47
C VAL A 5 -13.32 -1.48 -0.69
N VAL A 6 -13.42 -0.15 -0.68
CA VAL A 6 -12.51 0.69 0.12
C VAL A 6 -12.60 0.32 1.60
N GLU A 7 -13.82 0.15 2.11
CA GLU A 7 -14.04 -0.12 3.53
C GLU A 7 -13.74 -1.57 3.95
N ARG A 8 -14.17 -2.56 3.18
CA ARG A 8 -14.10 -4.00 3.53
C ARG A 8 -12.91 -4.74 2.97
N VAL A 9 -12.14 -4.12 2.08
CA VAL A 9 -10.95 -4.74 1.47
C VAL A 9 -9.74 -3.85 1.72
N PHE A 10 -9.74 -2.61 1.21
CA PHE A 10 -8.55 -1.77 1.37
C PHE A 10 -8.27 -1.42 2.83
N ILE A 11 -9.26 -0.97 3.60
CA ILE A 11 -9.01 -0.56 4.99
C ILE A 11 -8.70 -1.76 5.91
N THR A 12 -9.26 -2.94 5.64
CA THR A 12 -9.15 -4.12 6.51
C THR A 12 -7.99 -5.04 6.16
N ASP A 13 -7.64 -5.17 4.87
CA ASP A 13 -6.68 -6.17 4.40
C ASP A 13 -5.33 -5.56 4.02
N LEU A 14 -5.16 -4.23 4.08
CA LEU A 14 -3.89 -3.57 3.74
C LEU A 14 -2.69 -4.14 4.51
N GLN A 15 -2.89 -4.48 5.78
CA GLN A 15 -1.82 -5.01 6.63
C GLN A 15 -1.49 -6.48 6.35
N LYS A 16 -2.36 -7.20 5.64
CA LYS A 16 -2.17 -8.62 5.29
C LYS A 16 -1.29 -8.82 4.05
N ILE A 17 -0.85 -7.74 3.40
CA ILE A 17 -0.06 -7.81 2.18
C ILE A 17 1.39 -8.15 2.55
N SER A 18 1.79 -9.35 2.17
CA SER A 18 3.15 -9.87 2.28
C SER A 18 3.89 -9.73 0.94
N GLY A 19 5.22 -9.51 1.01
CA GLY A 19 6.07 -9.39 -0.18
C GLY A 19 6.49 -7.96 -0.48
N GLU A 20 7.77 -7.76 -0.75
CA GLU A 20 8.36 -6.42 -0.96
C GLU A 20 7.78 -5.71 -2.19
N VAL A 21 7.64 -6.44 -3.30
CA VAL A 21 7.11 -5.92 -4.57
C VAL A 21 5.61 -5.64 -4.44
N GLU A 22 4.85 -6.58 -3.86
CA GLU A 22 3.40 -6.47 -3.69
C GLU A 22 3.03 -5.30 -2.78
N ARG A 23 3.76 -5.11 -1.67
CA ARG A 23 3.57 -3.96 -0.78
C ARG A 23 3.85 -2.64 -1.48
N LYS A 24 4.93 -2.58 -2.26
CA LYS A 24 5.27 -1.39 -3.05
C LYS A 24 4.18 -1.08 -4.07
N VAL A 25 3.69 -2.08 -4.78
CA VAL A 25 2.61 -1.94 -5.77
C VAL A 25 1.33 -1.43 -5.13
N VAL A 26 0.91 -2.03 -4.01
CA VAL A 26 -0.33 -1.59 -3.36
C VAL A 26 -0.19 -0.19 -2.78
N ALA A 27 0.95 0.13 -2.17
CA ALA A 27 1.18 1.46 -1.64
C ALA A 27 1.14 2.55 -2.71
N VAL A 28 1.80 2.33 -3.85
CA VAL A 28 1.76 3.26 -4.97
C VAL A 28 0.36 3.30 -5.59
N GLY A 29 -0.31 2.16 -5.74
CA GLY A 29 -1.67 2.09 -6.29
C GLY A 29 -2.69 2.89 -5.47
N ILE A 30 -2.65 2.75 -4.14
CA ILE A 30 -3.53 3.52 -3.24
C ILE A 30 -3.11 4.99 -3.20
N SER A 31 -1.81 5.29 -3.27
CA SER A 31 -1.33 6.68 -3.39
C SER A 31 -1.88 7.32 -4.66
N ASN A 32 -1.79 6.64 -5.81
CA ASN A 32 -2.33 7.11 -7.10
C ASN A 32 -3.85 7.30 -7.03
N LEU A 33 -4.56 6.37 -6.38
CA LEU A 33 -6.00 6.50 -6.16
C LEU A 33 -6.33 7.76 -5.34
N LEU A 34 -5.53 8.13 -4.34
CA LEU A 34 -5.75 9.32 -3.53
C LEU A 34 -5.38 10.62 -4.26
N ILE A 35 -4.32 10.61 -5.09
CA ILE A 35 -3.78 11.84 -5.71
C ILE A 35 -4.38 12.13 -7.10
N ASP A 36 -4.68 11.09 -7.90
CA ASP A 36 -5.10 11.24 -9.30
C ASP A 36 -6.63 11.16 -9.49
N CYS A 37 -7.38 10.70 -8.48
CA CYS A 37 -8.83 10.55 -8.59
C CYS A 37 -9.58 11.64 -7.82
N PRO A 38 -9.99 12.76 -8.47
CA PRO A 38 -10.76 13.81 -7.81
C PRO A 38 -12.12 13.33 -7.30
N ALA A 39 -12.70 12.29 -7.93
CA ALA A 39 -13.94 11.66 -7.50
C ALA A 39 -13.89 11.09 -6.07
N MET A 40 -12.69 10.81 -5.52
CA MET A 40 -12.56 10.40 -4.12
C MET A 40 -12.78 11.55 -3.12
N LEU A 41 -12.61 12.81 -3.54
CA LEU A 41 -12.85 14.00 -2.72
C LEU A 41 -14.32 14.44 -2.73
N GLU A 42 -15.11 13.92 -3.67
CA GLU A 42 -16.52 14.22 -3.81
C GLU A 42 -17.39 13.28 -2.94
N ALA A 43 -18.61 13.70 -2.62
CA ALA A 43 -19.58 12.83 -1.96
C ALA A 43 -20.01 11.70 -2.92
N PRO A 44 -20.14 10.45 -2.47
CA PRO A 44 -20.11 9.97 -1.07
C PRO A 44 -18.72 9.51 -0.57
N TYR A 45 -17.67 9.61 -1.39
CA TYR A 45 -16.36 9.00 -1.11
C TYR A 45 -15.47 9.82 -0.18
N ASN A 46 -15.73 11.12 -0.05
CA ASN A 46 -14.99 12.03 0.82
C ASN A 46 -14.85 11.49 2.27
N THR A 47 -15.88 10.82 2.80
CA THR A 47 -15.84 10.23 4.16
C THR A 47 -14.80 9.11 4.31
N TYR A 48 -14.49 8.39 3.23
CA TYR A 48 -13.52 7.29 3.24
C TYR A 48 -12.09 7.76 2.98
N TYR A 49 -11.92 8.92 2.32
CA TYR A 49 -10.62 9.51 2.02
C TYR A 49 -9.68 9.60 3.24
N PRO A 50 -10.06 10.27 4.35
CA PRO A 50 -9.16 10.42 5.51
C PRO A 50 -8.86 9.07 6.16
N ARG A 51 -9.81 8.12 6.15
CA ARG A 51 -9.63 6.78 6.71
C ARG A 51 -8.64 5.96 5.89
N LEU A 52 -8.75 6.02 4.56
CA LEU A 52 -7.84 5.34 3.65
C LEU A 52 -6.42 5.93 3.74
N LEU A 53 -6.32 7.27 3.81
CA LEU A 53 -5.04 7.95 4.01
C LEU A 53 -4.38 7.56 5.35
N ALA A 54 -5.15 7.56 6.44
CA ALA A 54 -4.66 7.13 7.75
C ALA A 54 -4.14 5.68 7.71
N LYS A 55 -4.87 4.77 7.06
CA LYS A 55 -4.44 3.37 6.89
C LYS A 55 -3.20 3.22 6.04
N LEU A 56 -3.06 4.03 4.99
CA LEU A 56 -1.86 4.03 4.15
C LEU A 56 -0.62 4.51 4.93
N ILE A 57 -0.78 5.54 5.78
CA ILE A 57 0.31 6.02 6.65
C ILE A 57 0.69 4.96 7.68
N GLU A 58 -0.31 4.35 8.33
CA GLU A 58 -0.11 3.22 9.22
C GLU A 58 0.65 2.08 8.52
N PHE A 59 0.32 1.79 7.27
CA PHE A 59 1.00 0.77 6.47
C PHE A 59 2.47 1.11 6.16
N PHE A 60 2.86 2.39 6.18
CA PHE A 60 4.27 2.79 6.03
C PHE A 60 5.06 2.71 7.32
N GLU A 61 4.42 3.01 8.45
CA GLU A 61 5.08 3.08 9.76
C GLU A 61 5.09 1.72 10.47
N LEU A 62 4.04 0.91 10.29
CA LEU A 62 3.97 -0.42 10.90
C LEU A 62 4.85 -1.42 10.13
N PRO A 63 5.71 -2.16 10.86
CA PRO A 63 6.43 -3.28 10.27
C PRO A 63 5.44 -4.32 9.74
N GLN A 64 5.88 -5.06 8.73
CA GLN A 64 5.12 -6.17 8.16
C GLN A 64 4.75 -7.15 9.28
N ASP A 65 3.49 -7.60 9.31
CA ASP A 65 3.10 -8.67 10.23
C ASP A 65 3.80 -9.96 9.79
N GLN A 66 4.90 -10.29 10.49
CA GLN A 66 5.76 -11.41 10.13
C GLN A 66 5.07 -12.77 10.31
N SER A 67 3.87 -12.82 10.93
CA SER A 67 3.11 -14.07 11.06
C SER A 67 2.48 -14.55 9.75
N LEU A 68 2.41 -13.70 8.73
CA LEU A 68 1.85 -13.99 7.41
C LEU A 68 2.91 -14.14 6.32
N LEU A 69 4.18 -14.30 6.70
CA LEU A 69 5.21 -14.70 5.75
C LEU A 69 4.84 -16.10 5.23
N PRO A 70 4.56 -16.27 3.93
CA PRO A 70 4.46 -17.61 3.37
C PRO A 70 5.82 -18.25 3.61
N GLU A 71 5.81 -19.44 4.17
CA GLU A 71 6.97 -20.33 4.19
C GLU A 71 7.28 -20.80 2.75
N ASP A 72 7.52 -19.88 1.80
CA ASP A 72 7.94 -20.20 0.42
C ASP A 72 9.39 -20.76 0.39
N ASN A 73 9.98 -20.94 1.58
CA ASN A 73 11.21 -21.68 1.85
C ASN A 73 10.97 -22.98 2.65
N ALA A 74 9.72 -23.39 2.90
CA ALA A 74 9.46 -24.75 3.34
C ALA A 74 9.90 -25.66 2.20
N PHE A 75 11.01 -26.36 2.44
CA PHE A 75 11.41 -27.52 1.67
C PHE A 75 10.16 -28.35 1.33
N PRO A 76 10.05 -28.91 0.12
CA PRO A 76 9.03 -29.92 -0.10
C PRO A 76 9.31 -31.06 0.89
N GLU A 77 8.54 -31.12 1.97
CA GLU A 77 8.38 -32.34 2.73
C GLU A 77 7.84 -33.35 1.71
N LEU A 78 8.73 -34.26 1.30
CA LEU A 78 8.40 -35.43 0.51
C LEU A 78 7.42 -36.26 1.36
N ASP A 79 6.15 -35.91 1.29
CA ASP A 79 5.09 -36.77 1.78
C ASP A 79 5.05 -37.96 0.80
N ASP A 80 5.48 -39.12 1.31
CA ASP A 80 5.47 -40.43 0.65
C ASP A 80 4.02 -40.92 0.44
N ALA A 81 3.16 -40.09 -0.16
CA ALA A 81 1.84 -40.46 -0.60
C ALA A 81 1.94 -41.03 -2.02
N VAL A 82 2.05 -42.36 -2.09
CA VAL A 82 2.02 -43.17 -3.32
C VAL A 82 0.69 -42.97 -4.05
N GLY A 83 0.62 -41.93 -4.88
CA GLY A 83 -0.49 -41.62 -5.77
C GLY A 83 0.00 -40.71 -6.89
N TYR A 84 -0.35 -41.03 -8.13
CA TYR A 84 0.16 -40.36 -9.34
C TYR A 84 -0.14 -38.85 -9.32
N GLN A 85 0.78 -38.04 -8.79
CA GLN A 85 0.74 -36.59 -8.90
C GLN A 85 1.30 -36.19 -10.27
N VAL A 86 0.51 -35.46 -11.06
CA VAL A 86 1.01 -34.73 -12.23
C VAL A 86 1.78 -33.51 -11.70
N GLY A 87 3.04 -33.72 -11.31
CA GLY A 87 3.90 -32.68 -10.75
C GLY A 87 4.41 -31.73 -11.83
N TYR A 88 4.06 -30.44 -11.73
CA TYR A 88 4.69 -29.40 -12.53
C TYR A 88 6.15 -29.24 -12.07
N SER A 89 7.08 -29.86 -12.80
CA SER A 89 8.51 -29.74 -12.52
C SER A 89 9.05 -28.44 -13.10
N GLN A 90 8.98 -27.34 -12.33
CA GLN A 90 9.63 -26.10 -12.69
C GLN A 90 11.11 -26.16 -12.29
N LEU A 91 12.02 -26.05 -13.26
CA LEU A 91 13.45 -25.97 -12.98
C LEU A 91 13.75 -24.70 -12.16
N ILE A 92 14.41 -24.85 -11.01
CA ILE A 92 14.80 -23.74 -10.13
C ILE A 92 15.60 -22.67 -10.89
N CYS A 93 16.41 -23.07 -11.87
CA CYS A 93 17.21 -22.19 -12.73
C CYS A 93 16.43 -21.47 -13.85
N ALA A 94 15.16 -21.84 -14.09
CA ALA A 94 14.26 -21.21 -15.06
C ALA A 94 13.19 -20.33 -14.39
N ARG A 95 13.28 -20.10 -13.08
CA ARG A 95 12.38 -19.18 -12.38
C ARG A 95 12.67 -17.76 -12.87
N ASN A 96 11.76 -17.21 -13.67
CA ASN A 96 11.85 -15.79 -14.06
C ASN A 96 11.72 -14.97 -12.77
N PRO A 97 12.70 -14.12 -12.41
CA PRO A 97 12.57 -13.27 -11.24
C PRO A 97 11.30 -12.44 -11.36
N ARG A 98 10.51 -12.35 -10.28
CA ARG A 98 9.32 -11.48 -10.25
C ARG A 98 9.78 -10.06 -10.60
N LYS A 99 9.41 -9.58 -11.79
CA LYS A 99 9.81 -8.27 -12.27
C LYS A 99 9.00 -7.22 -11.53
N ASP A 100 9.67 -6.34 -10.79
CA ASP A 100 9.03 -5.18 -10.16
C ASP A 100 8.49 -4.25 -11.26
N PRO A 101 7.17 -4.01 -11.34
CA PRO A 101 6.60 -3.08 -12.32
C PRO A 101 6.89 -1.60 -11.97
N LEU A 102 7.38 -1.30 -10.76
CA LEU A 102 7.56 0.04 -10.22
C LEU A 102 9.03 0.36 -9.89
N GLN A 103 9.99 -0.17 -10.65
CA GLN A 103 11.42 0.09 -10.44
C GLN A 103 11.78 1.58 -10.45
N ASN A 104 11.01 2.41 -11.17
CA ASN A 104 11.23 3.85 -11.26
C ASN A 104 10.82 4.62 -9.99
N ILE A 105 10.03 4.02 -9.10
CA ILE A 105 9.61 4.63 -7.84
C ILE A 105 10.55 4.12 -6.75
N GLY A 106 11.49 4.96 -6.34
CA GLY A 106 12.39 4.68 -5.20
C GLY A 106 11.63 4.78 -3.89
N ASP A 107 11.32 6.01 -3.47
CA ASP A 107 10.65 6.28 -2.20
C ASP A 107 9.13 6.44 -2.36
N ILE A 108 8.40 5.45 -1.84
CA ILE A 108 6.93 5.42 -1.88
C ILE A 108 6.30 6.58 -1.09
N ARG A 109 6.92 6.94 0.05
CA ARG A 109 6.49 8.06 0.90
C ARG A 109 6.63 9.41 0.18
N LEU A 110 7.71 9.58 -0.56
CA LEU A 110 7.99 10.78 -1.32
C LEU A 110 7.03 10.90 -2.51
N HIS A 111 6.71 9.78 -3.17
CA HIS A 111 5.69 9.73 -4.22
C HIS A 111 4.31 10.21 -3.71
N LEU A 112 3.87 9.72 -2.54
CA LEU A 112 2.63 10.19 -1.92
C LEU A 112 2.69 11.69 -1.59
N ALA A 113 3.77 12.15 -0.96
CA ALA A 113 3.94 13.55 -0.59
C ALA A 113 3.92 14.48 -1.80
N GLN A 114 4.64 14.14 -2.87
CA GLN A 114 4.65 14.89 -4.13
C GLN A 114 3.26 14.95 -4.78
N GLY A 115 2.53 13.83 -4.79
CA GLY A 115 1.17 13.80 -5.32
C GLY A 115 0.19 14.65 -4.51
N LEU A 116 0.28 14.59 -3.17
CA LEU A 116 -0.53 15.42 -2.28
C LEU A 116 -0.20 16.92 -2.40
N GLY A 117 1.04 17.29 -2.69
CA GLY A 117 1.41 18.69 -2.96
C GLY A 117 0.87 19.22 -4.29
N ARG A 118 0.60 18.34 -5.26
CA ARG A 118 -0.10 18.70 -6.51
C ARG A 118 -1.60 18.86 -6.27
N LEU A 119 -2.14 18.11 -5.32
CA LEU A 119 -3.51 18.29 -4.84
C LEU A 119 -3.61 19.66 -4.15
N SER A 120 -4.64 20.43 -4.47
CA SER A 120 -4.79 21.81 -4.00
C SER A 120 -4.47 21.98 -2.49
N PRO A 121 -3.59 22.92 -2.11
CA PRO A 121 -3.04 23.01 -0.76
C PRO A 121 -4.09 23.35 0.32
N GLY A 122 -5.26 23.86 -0.06
CA GLY A 122 -6.35 24.19 0.85
C GLY A 122 -7.07 22.98 1.47
N HIS A 123 -6.99 21.79 0.85
CA HIS A 123 -7.67 20.59 1.37
C HIS A 123 -6.83 19.81 2.39
N LEU A 124 -5.50 19.98 2.36
CA LEU A 124 -4.56 19.29 3.25
C LEU A 124 -4.79 19.59 4.75
N PRO A 125 -4.98 20.85 5.20
CA PRO A 125 -5.20 21.12 6.62
C PRO A 125 -6.53 20.54 7.13
N GLY A 126 -7.59 20.55 6.30
CA GLY A 126 -8.87 19.93 6.65
C GLY A 126 -8.76 18.41 6.78
N LEU A 127 -8.01 17.77 5.89
CA LEU A 127 -7.72 16.33 5.95
C LEU A 127 -6.85 15.95 7.14
N LEU A 128 -5.82 16.75 7.45
CA LEU A 128 -4.97 16.57 8.64
C LEU A 128 -5.78 16.63 9.94
N GLY A 129 -6.85 17.44 9.99
CA GLY A 129 -7.74 17.51 11.15
C GLY A 129 -8.67 16.30 11.33
N GLN A 130 -8.89 15.52 10.27
CA GLN A 130 -9.78 14.35 10.30
C GLN A 130 -9.04 13.03 10.59
N ILE A 131 -7.71 13.04 10.56
CA ILE A 131 -6.86 11.87 10.85
C ILE A 131 -6.28 11.96 12.27
N SER A 132 -5.81 10.82 12.79
CA SER A 132 -5.13 10.75 14.09
C SER A 132 -3.90 11.66 14.11
N GLN A 133 -3.64 12.29 15.26
CA GLN A 133 -2.52 13.21 15.46
C GLN A 133 -1.16 12.57 15.12
N ALA A 134 -1.00 11.27 15.42
CA ALA A 134 0.22 10.53 15.05
C ALA A 134 0.40 10.49 13.53
N ASN A 135 -0.62 10.06 12.79
CA ASN A 135 -0.58 9.95 11.34
C ASN A 135 -0.42 11.33 10.68
N ALA A 136 -1.01 12.38 11.25
CA ALA A 136 -0.82 13.76 10.81
C ALA A 136 0.65 14.22 10.94
N ASN A 137 1.35 13.82 12.00
CA ASN A 137 2.77 14.15 12.18
C ASN A 137 3.65 13.41 11.17
N HIS A 138 3.40 12.12 10.93
CA HIS A 138 4.12 11.36 9.89
C HIS A 138 3.93 11.99 8.50
N LEU A 139 2.68 12.36 8.16
CA LEU A 139 2.40 13.02 6.89
C LEU A 139 3.11 14.37 6.76
N ARG A 140 3.13 15.19 7.83
CA ARG A 140 3.87 16.45 7.85
C ARG A 140 5.36 16.23 7.60
N ASN A 141 5.97 15.21 8.22
CA ASN A 141 7.38 14.87 8.00
C ASN A 141 7.63 14.49 6.53
N TYR A 142 6.72 13.74 5.91
CA TYR A 142 6.84 13.37 4.49
C TYR A 142 6.73 14.59 3.57
N LEU A 143 5.78 15.48 3.84
CA LEU A 143 5.60 16.73 3.08
C LEU A 143 6.82 17.65 3.22
N GLN A 144 7.38 17.77 4.43
CA GLN A 144 8.63 18.50 4.67
C GLN A 144 9.81 17.89 3.90
N THR A 145 9.94 16.56 3.90
CA THR A 145 10.99 15.86 3.15
C THR A 145 10.85 16.08 1.64
N ALA A 146 9.62 16.20 1.15
CA ALA A 146 9.33 16.52 -0.24
C ALA A 146 9.45 18.03 -0.57
N GLY A 147 9.78 18.88 0.42
CA GLY A 147 9.91 20.34 0.24
C GLY A 147 8.59 21.08 0.13
N ILE A 148 7.47 20.47 0.50
CA ILE A 148 6.13 21.05 0.42
C ILE A 148 5.77 21.59 1.82
N THR A 149 5.69 22.91 1.96
CA THR A 149 5.33 23.55 3.23
C THR A 149 3.82 23.74 3.29
N VAL A 150 3.16 23.04 4.21
CA VAL A 150 1.75 23.28 4.53
C VAL A 150 1.71 24.47 5.49
N ALA A 151 1.32 25.64 4.99
CA ALA A 151 1.14 26.87 5.78
C ALA A 151 -0.17 26.83 6.57
#